data_AF-A0A531MMJ9-F1
#
_entry.id   AF-A0A531MMJ9-F1
#
_cell.length_a   1.000
_cell.length_b   1.000
_cell.length_c   1.000
_cell.angle_alpha   90.00
_cell.angle_beta   90.00
_cell.angle_gamma   90.00
#
_symmetry.space_group_name_H-M   'P 1'
#
loop_
_entity.id
_entity.type
_entity.pdbx_description
1 polymer ?
#
loop_
_entity_poly.entity_id
_entity_poly.type
_entity_poly.pdbx_seq_one_letter_code
_entity_poly.pdbx_strand_id
1 'polypeptide(L)'
;QVNMLNRVEPKIVDLIKRVPGVTIRNHAGPGHYVFIMHCNTAPFDNNDLRMALKLAIDREEMLTKVLRGYGSLGNDFPINASYPLFSEIEQRKYDPDKAKFHYKKSGHDGTVLLRTSDVAFPGAVDASQLFQQSAAKAGIKIELKREPGDGYWNEVWNKQPFCASYWGGRSTQDQMYSTAYLSTADWNDTRFKRPDFDKMVLAARAELDEAKRKNLYREMAIIVRDEGGTIVPMFNQYIDAISDKVGGYVGGVGPLMDGNAFAKCWIEA
;
A
#
# COMPACT_ATOMS: atom_id res chain seq x y z
N GLN A 1 18.72 17.77 -18.34
CA GLN A 1 18.71 18.27 -16.94
C GLN A 1 17.30 18.11 -16.42
N VAL A 2 17.13 17.68 -15.16
CA VAL A 2 15.82 17.46 -14.51
C VAL A 2 15.73 18.38 -13.29
N ASN A 3 14.69 19.22 -13.20
CA ASN A 3 14.53 20.17 -12.09
C ASN A 3 13.69 19.63 -10.92
N MET A 4 12.80 18.68 -11.20
CA MET A 4 11.95 18.02 -10.21
C MET A 4 11.87 16.53 -10.54
N LEU A 5 12.04 15.69 -9.52
CA LEU A 5 11.88 14.24 -9.61
C LEU A 5 10.98 13.80 -8.46
N ASN A 6 10.00 12.93 -8.75
CA ASN A 6 9.14 12.35 -7.74
C ASN A 6 9.46 10.88 -7.49
N ARG A 7 8.87 10.32 -6.44
CA ARG A 7 8.99 8.89 -6.08
C ARG A 7 10.45 8.43 -6.02
N VAL A 8 11.33 9.29 -5.50
CA VAL A 8 12.74 8.96 -5.31
C VAL A 8 12.83 7.70 -4.46
N GLU A 9 13.57 6.69 -4.94
CA GLU A 9 13.71 5.46 -4.16
C GLU A 9 14.45 5.74 -2.85
N PRO A 10 13.96 5.27 -1.69
CA PRO A 10 14.61 5.50 -0.41
C PRO A 10 16.09 5.09 -0.36
N LYS A 11 16.47 4.06 -1.13
CA LYS A 11 17.85 3.56 -1.20
C LYS A 11 18.85 4.54 -1.83
N ILE A 12 18.39 5.47 -2.68
CA ILE A 12 19.26 6.46 -3.36
C ILE A 12 19.17 7.86 -2.76
N VAL A 13 18.34 8.08 -1.74
CA VAL A 13 18.13 9.40 -1.13
C VAL A 13 19.44 9.99 -0.60
N ASP A 14 20.26 9.20 0.11
CA ASP A 14 21.53 9.68 0.66
C ASP A 14 22.56 10.02 -0.42
N LEU A 15 22.45 9.40 -1.61
CA LEU A 15 23.25 9.74 -2.77
C LEU A 15 22.79 11.08 -3.37
N ILE A 16 21.48 11.27 -3.53
CA ILE A 16 20.92 12.51 -4.10
C ILE A 16 21.18 13.72 -3.20
N LYS A 17 21.15 13.56 -1.86
CA LYS A 17 21.51 14.62 -0.91
C LYS A 17 22.93 15.19 -1.11
N ARG A 18 23.82 14.46 -1.79
CA ARG A 18 25.18 14.90 -2.09
C ARG A 18 25.29 15.69 -3.40
N VAL A 19 24.23 15.72 -4.21
CA VAL A 19 24.21 16.46 -5.47
C VAL A 19 24.05 17.96 -5.15
N PRO A 20 24.99 18.82 -5.57
CA PRO A 20 24.88 20.26 -5.35
C PRO A 20 23.61 20.83 -5.98
N GLY A 21 22.95 21.74 -5.27
CA GLY A 21 21.74 22.40 -5.74
C GLY A 21 20.50 21.51 -5.82
N VAL A 22 20.48 20.36 -5.12
CA VAL A 22 19.29 19.51 -5.00
C VAL A 22 18.89 19.34 -3.54
N THR A 23 17.61 19.55 -3.26
CA THR A 23 17.01 19.34 -1.94
C THR A 23 16.04 18.16 -1.99
N ILE A 24 16.16 17.26 -1.03
CA ILE A 24 15.15 16.23 -0.78
C ILE A 24 14.00 16.82 0.02
N ARG A 25 12.78 16.68 -0.50
CA ARG A 25 11.54 17.03 0.19
C ARG A 25 10.76 15.75 0.41
N ASN A 26 10.44 15.46 1.67
CA ASN A 26 9.60 14.32 2.01
C ASN A 26 8.44 14.73 2.92
N HIS A 27 7.30 14.08 2.73
CA HIS A 27 6.10 14.33 3.52
C HIS A 27 5.30 13.05 3.73
N ALA A 28 4.70 12.94 4.92
CA ALA A 28 3.73 11.91 5.22
C ALA A 28 2.44 12.19 4.46
N GLY A 29 1.87 11.16 3.86
CA GLY A 29 0.61 11.24 3.14
C GLY A 29 -0.15 9.91 3.20
N PRO A 30 -1.29 9.82 2.51
CA PRO A 30 -2.13 8.62 2.53
C PRO A 30 -1.61 7.48 1.63
N GLY A 31 -0.40 7.64 1.08
CA GLY A 31 0.24 6.68 0.19
C GLY A 31 0.59 5.37 0.91
N HIS A 32 0.33 4.24 0.25
CA HIS A 32 0.67 2.93 0.79
C HIS A 32 1.02 1.93 -0.31
N TYR A 33 1.88 0.98 0.06
CA TYR A 33 2.25 -0.15 -0.80
C TYR A 33 1.45 -1.36 -0.41
N VAL A 34 1.12 -2.19 -1.41
CA VAL A 34 0.22 -3.32 -1.22
C VAL A 34 0.69 -4.58 -1.93
N PHE A 35 0.37 -5.71 -1.33
CA PHE A 35 0.24 -6.98 -2.03
C PHE A 35 -1.24 -7.35 -2.06
N ILE A 36 -1.82 -7.43 -3.25
CA ILE A 36 -3.25 -7.54 -3.48
C ILE A 36 -3.59 -8.97 -3.79
N MET A 37 -4.53 -9.55 -3.05
CA MET A 37 -5.11 -10.87 -3.29
C MET A 37 -6.56 -10.74 -3.77
N HIS A 38 -6.92 -11.44 -4.85
CA HIS A 38 -8.30 -11.51 -5.32
C HIS A 38 -9.14 -12.44 -4.42
N CYS A 39 -9.99 -11.87 -3.56
CA CYS A 39 -10.84 -12.60 -2.62
C CYS A 39 -11.86 -13.56 -3.24
N ASN A 40 -12.05 -13.53 -4.56
CA ASN A 40 -12.99 -14.38 -5.28
C ASN A 40 -12.29 -15.41 -6.19
N THR A 41 -10.97 -15.59 -6.05
CA THR A 41 -10.17 -16.44 -6.93
C THR A 41 -9.30 -17.37 -6.10
N ALA A 42 -9.39 -18.67 -6.35
CA ALA A 42 -8.53 -19.65 -5.70
C ALA A 42 -7.03 -19.37 -5.94
N PRO A 43 -6.15 -19.64 -4.96
CA PRO A 43 -6.47 -20.13 -3.61
C PRO A 43 -6.85 -19.00 -2.62
N PHE A 44 -6.91 -17.75 -3.08
CA PHE A 44 -7.09 -16.56 -2.24
C PHE A 44 -8.55 -16.30 -1.85
N ASP A 45 -9.51 -17.06 -2.36
CA ASP A 45 -10.88 -17.10 -1.86
C ASP A 45 -10.97 -17.64 -0.42
N ASN A 46 -9.98 -18.44 0.01
CA ASN A 46 -9.83 -18.89 1.38
C ASN A 46 -9.23 -17.80 2.31
N ASN A 47 -10.00 -17.36 3.32
CA ASN A 47 -9.54 -16.34 4.26
C ASN A 47 -8.39 -16.81 5.18
N ASP A 48 -8.32 -18.10 5.52
CA ASP A 48 -7.19 -18.62 6.30
C ASP A 48 -5.89 -18.52 5.49
N LEU A 49 -5.91 -18.72 4.15
CA LEU A 49 -4.72 -18.47 3.34
C LEU A 49 -4.32 -16.98 3.33
N ARG A 50 -5.31 -16.08 3.15
CA ARG A 50 -5.05 -14.63 3.18
C ARG A 50 -4.48 -14.19 4.53
N MET A 51 -5.03 -14.70 5.63
CA MET A 51 -4.54 -14.43 6.98
C MET A 51 -3.12 -14.98 7.20
N ALA A 52 -2.84 -16.19 6.69
CA ALA A 52 -1.49 -16.76 6.74
C ALA A 52 -0.47 -15.83 6.07
N LEU A 53 -0.77 -15.33 4.86
CA LEU A 53 0.09 -14.40 4.13
C LEU A 53 0.25 -13.06 4.87
N LYS A 54 -0.83 -12.50 5.44
CA LYS A 54 -0.79 -11.27 6.25
C LYS A 54 0.05 -11.39 7.52
N LEU A 55 0.08 -12.56 8.16
CA LEU A 55 0.88 -12.83 9.35
C LEU A 55 2.33 -13.18 9.01
N ALA A 56 2.58 -13.67 7.80
CA ALA A 56 3.89 -14.11 7.34
C ALA A 56 4.79 -12.99 6.81
N ILE A 57 4.29 -11.76 6.73
CA ILE A 57 5.04 -10.59 6.25
C ILE A 57 5.70 -9.84 7.41
N ASP A 58 7.02 -9.65 7.34
CA ASP A 58 7.78 -8.89 8.33
C ASP A 58 7.77 -7.39 8.00
N ARG A 59 6.81 -6.67 8.59
CA ARG A 59 6.57 -5.23 8.30
C ARG A 59 7.68 -4.34 8.83
N GLU A 60 8.31 -4.70 9.94
CA GLU A 60 9.42 -3.96 10.53
C GLU A 60 10.67 -4.08 9.65
N GLU A 61 10.94 -5.30 9.16
CA GLU A 61 12.01 -5.54 8.21
C GLU A 61 11.77 -4.78 6.91
N MET A 62 10.54 -4.77 6.39
CA MET A 62 10.19 -3.99 5.19
C MET A 62 10.36 -2.49 5.41
N LEU A 63 9.85 -1.93 6.51
CA LEU A 63 9.99 -0.51 6.83
C LEU A 63 11.48 -0.11 6.89
N THR A 64 12.30 -0.94 7.53
CA THR A 64 13.73 -0.67 7.71
C THR A 64 14.51 -0.81 6.41
N LYS A 65 14.31 -1.92 5.67
CA LYS A 65 15.14 -2.26 4.50
C LYS A 65 14.65 -1.61 3.20
N VAL A 66 13.34 -1.49 3.02
CA VAL A 66 12.75 -0.94 1.79
C VAL A 66 12.56 0.57 1.92
N LEU A 67 11.95 1.05 3.00
CA LEU A 67 11.66 2.48 3.17
C LEU A 67 12.76 3.27 3.88
N ARG A 68 13.68 2.62 4.60
CA ARG A 68 14.83 3.26 5.26
C ARG A 68 14.43 4.49 6.11
N GLY A 69 13.30 4.40 6.81
CA GLY A 69 12.75 5.48 7.65
C GLY A 69 11.79 6.46 6.95
N TYR A 70 11.59 6.35 5.63
CA TYR A 70 10.66 7.19 4.86
C TYR A 70 9.24 6.59 4.80
N GLY A 71 8.68 6.25 5.95
CA GLY A 71 7.34 5.67 6.04
C GLY A 71 6.96 5.28 7.46
N SER A 72 5.86 4.55 7.56
CA SER A 72 5.39 3.93 8.81
C SER A 72 4.86 2.53 8.54
N LEU A 73 4.69 1.75 9.60
CA LEU A 73 4.10 0.42 9.52
C LEU A 73 2.67 0.49 8.98
N GLY A 74 2.36 -0.43 8.08
CA GLY A 74 0.99 -0.70 7.66
C GLY A 74 0.32 -1.73 8.56
N ASN A 75 -0.98 -1.90 8.41
CA ASN A 75 -1.77 -2.83 9.22
C ASN A 75 -2.90 -3.49 8.40
N ASP A 76 -2.66 -3.73 7.11
CA ASP A 76 -3.57 -4.39 6.17
C ASP A 76 -4.93 -3.72 5.92
N PHE A 77 -4.99 -2.39 6.06
CA PHE A 77 -6.10 -1.56 5.60
C PHE A 77 -5.55 -0.21 5.07
N PRO A 78 -6.28 0.52 4.22
CA PRO A 78 -5.71 1.59 3.39
C PRO A 78 -5.63 2.97 4.07
N ILE A 79 -5.85 3.05 5.39
CA ILE A 79 -6.04 4.30 6.12
C ILE A 79 -4.96 4.45 7.20
N ASN A 80 -4.33 5.63 7.26
CA ASN A 80 -3.35 6.02 8.29
C ASN A 80 -3.71 7.38 8.93
N ALA A 81 -2.82 7.89 9.77
CA ALA A 81 -2.97 9.18 10.46
C ALA A 81 -3.03 10.42 9.54
N SER A 82 -2.77 10.29 8.23
CA SER A 82 -2.99 11.39 7.27
C SER A 82 -4.47 11.65 6.99
N TYR A 83 -5.37 10.75 7.43
CA TYR A 83 -6.81 10.94 7.32
C TYR A 83 -7.39 11.45 8.66
N PRO A 84 -8.29 12.46 8.65
CA PRO A 84 -8.76 13.13 9.87
C PRO A 84 -9.54 12.20 10.81
N LEU A 85 -10.28 11.23 10.26
CA LEU A 85 -11.10 10.30 11.04
C LEU A 85 -10.39 8.96 11.26
N PHE A 86 -9.06 8.94 11.25
CA PHE A 86 -8.29 7.72 11.51
C PHE A 86 -8.48 7.27 12.97
N SER A 87 -8.61 5.96 13.14
CA SER A 87 -8.67 5.30 14.43
C SER A 87 -7.59 4.24 14.47
N GLU A 88 -6.77 4.27 15.51
CA GLU A 88 -5.83 3.19 15.77
C GLU A 88 -6.58 1.91 16.14
N ILE A 89 -6.13 0.80 15.55
CA ILE A 89 -6.55 -0.56 15.89
C ILE A 89 -5.29 -1.38 16.15
N GLU A 90 -5.45 -2.54 16.80
CA GLU A 90 -4.32 -3.39 17.17
C GLU A 90 -3.38 -3.64 15.98
N GLN A 91 -2.09 -3.39 16.16
CA GLN A 91 -1.08 -3.61 15.13
C GLN A 91 -0.93 -5.12 14.85
N ARG A 92 -1.14 -5.55 13.61
CA ARG A 92 -0.78 -6.91 13.20
C ARG A 92 0.74 -7.05 13.20
N LYS A 93 1.23 -7.97 14.02
CA LYS A 93 2.66 -8.31 14.11
C LYS A 93 2.99 -9.47 13.19
N TYR A 94 4.25 -9.53 12.79
CA TYR A 94 4.82 -10.71 12.14
C TYR A 94 4.77 -11.90 13.11
N ASP A 95 4.15 -12.99 12.68
CA ASP A 95 3.95 -14.18 13.52
C ASP A 95 3.98 -15.43 12.61
N PRO A 96 5.17 -16.01 12.37
CA PRO A 96 5.32 -17.15 11.47
C PRO A 96 4.63 -18.41 12.00
N ASP A 97 4.46 -18.56 13.31
CA ASP A 97 3.79 -19.71 13.92
C ASP A 97 2.27 -19.64 13.70
N LYS A 98 1.64 -18.47 13.93
CA LYS A 98 0.23 -18.27 13.57
C LYS A 98 0.01 -18.30 12.07
N ALA A 99 0.94 -17.78 11.28
CA ALA A 99 0.88 -17.90 9.83
C ALA A 99 0.87 -19.37 9.39
N LYS A 100 1.73 -20.21 9.98
CA LYS A 100 1.76 -21.67 9.72
C LYS A 100 0.48 -22.37 10.15
N PHE A 101 -0.12 -21.96 11.27
CA PHE A 101 -1.42 -22.45 11.72
C PHE A 101 -2.51 -22.17 10.69
N HIS A 102 -2.65 -20.90 10.26
CA HIS A 102 -3.64 -20.52 9.25
C HIS A 102 -3.36 -21.15 7.88
N TYR A 103 -2.08 -21.28 7.50
CA TYR A 103 -1.71 -21.94 6.24
C TYR A 103 -2.17 -23.40 6.21
N LYS A 104 -1.90 -24.16 7.28
CA LYS A 104 -2.40 -25.54 7.42
C LYS A 104 -3.92 -25.60 7.39
N LYS A 105 -4.59 -24.71 8.12
CA LYS A 105 -6.05 -24.64 8.17
C LYS A 105 -6.67 -24.30 6.81
N SER A 106 -5.97 -23.54 5.99
CA SER A 106 -6.43 -23.23 4.64
C SER A 106 -6.51 -24.46 3.72
N GLY A 107 -5.80 -25.54 4.06
CA GLY A 107 -5.70 -26.74 3.24
C GLY A 107 -4.92 -26.53 1.93
N HIS A 108 -4.36 -25.34 1.69
CA HIS A 108 -3.53 -25.10 0.53
C HIS A 108 -2.19 -25.82 0.70
N ASP A 109 -1.83 -26.57 -0.33
CA ASP A 109 -0.52 -27.18 -0.49
C ASP A 109 0.04 -26.73 -1.84
N GLY A 110 1.29 -26.27 -1.84
CA GLY A 110 1.98 -25.82 -3.05
C GLY A 110 2.43 -24.35 -3.04
N THR A 111 2.78 -23.90 -4.24
CA THR A 111 3.42 -22.61 -4.46
C THR A 111 2.39 -21.48 -4.62
N VAL A 112 2.59 -20.38 -3.91
CA VAL A 112 1.86 -19.12 -4.08
C VAL A 112 2.62 -18.21 -5.03
N LEU A 113 2.08 -17.96 -6.23
CA LEU A 113 2.71 -17.10 -7.22
C LEU A 113 2.41 -15.62 -6.95
N LEU A 114 3.44 -14.86 -6.57
CA LEU A 114 3.40 -13.40 -6.42
C LEU A 114 4.01 -12.71 -7.64
N ARG A 115 3.22 -11.87 -8.31
CA ARG A 115 3.71 -11.00 -9.40
C ARG A 115 4.19 -9.66 -8.87
N THR A 116 5.32 -9.19 -9.35
CA THR A 116 5.90 -7.90 -8.94
C THR A 116 6.56 -7.21 -10.14
N SER A 117 6.83 -5.91 -10.04
CA SER A 117 7.53 -5.14 -11.07
C SER A 117 8.15 -3.90 -10.44
N ASP A 118 9.20 -3.35 -11.05
CA ASP A 118 9.85 -2.11 -10.56
C ASP A 118 8.89 -0.91 -10.60
N VAL A 119 7.88 -0.94 -11.48
CA VAL A 119 6.87 0.12 -11.55
C VAL A 119 5.81 0.01 -10.45
N ALA A 120 5.67 -1.17 -9.82
CA ALA A 120 4.65 -1.41 -8.80
C ALA A 120 4.87 -0.53 -7.57
N PHE A 121 6.12 -0.30 -7.15
CA PHE A 121 6.52 0.79 -6.26
C PHE A 121 8.05 0.83 -6.11
N PRO A 122 8.63 1.97 -5.67
CA PRO A 122 10.02 2.06 -5.26
C PRO A 122 10.44 0.92 -4.30
N GLY A 123 11.22 -0.04 -4.79
CA GLY A 123 11.67 -1.21 -4.02
C GLY A 123 10.71 -2.40 -3.99
N ALA A 124 9.73 -2.49 -4.91
CA ALA A 124 8.76 -3.60 -4.94
C ALA A 124 9.38 -4.98 -5.12
N VAL A 125 10.42 -5.10 -5.95
CA VAL A 125 11.13 -6.38 -6.16
C VAL A 125 11.83 -6.82 -4.86
N ASP A 126 12.52 -5.89 -4.18
CA ASP A 126 13.19 -6.16 -2.91
C ASP A 126 12.18 -6.51 -1.82
N ALA A 127 11.06 -5.79 -1.73
CA ALA A 127 9.97 -6.09 -0.81
C ALA A 127 9.36 -7.48 -1.06
N SER A 128 9.15 -7.86 -2.32
CA SER A 128 8.67 -9.20 -2.69
C SER A 128 9.66 -10.31 -2.27
N GLN A 129 10.97 -10.08 -2.40
CA GLN A 129 12.00 -11.01 -1.95
C GLN A 129 12.02 -11.16 -0.43
N LEU A 130 11.93 -10.05 0.31
CA LEU A 130 11.80 -10.09 1.77
C LEU A 130 10.53 -10.85 2.20
N PHE A 131 9.41 -10.61 1.52
CA PHE A 131 8.17 -11.34 1.80
C PHE A 131 8.32 -12.84 1.53
N GLN A 132 8.94 -13.24 0.42
CA GLN A 132 9.22 -14.64 0.13
C GLN A 132 10.05 -15.29 1.25
N GLN A 133 11.08 -14.61 1.75
CA GLN A 133 11.94 -15.10 2.82
C GLN A 133 11.19 -15.21 4.16
N SER A 134 10.42 -14.18 4.53
CA SER A 134 9.66 -14.18 5.78
C SER A 134 8.53 -15.21 5.77
N ALA A 135 7.91 -15.45 4.61
CA ALA A 135 6.84 -16.44 4.42
C ALA A 135 7.34 -17.89 4.44
N ALA A 136 8.56 -18.15 3.97
CA ALA A 136 9.17 -19.47 4.04
C ALA A 136 9.29 -19.99 5.48
N LYS A 137 9.47 -19.11 6.48
CA LYS A 137 9.50 -19.48 7.91
C LYS A 137 8.16 -20.06 8.41
N ALA A 138 7.04 -19.70 7.77
CA ALA A 138 5.72 -20.28 8.03
C ALA A 138 5.44 -21.55 7.19
N GLY A 139 6.39 -21.98 6.35
CA GLY A 139 6.22 -23.07 5.39
C GLY A 139 5.50 -22.68 4.11
N ILE A 140 5.27 -21.38 3.87
CA ILE A 140 4.59 -20.89 2.67
C ILE A 140 5.63 -20.67 1.58
N LYS A 141 5.53 -21.44 0.49
CA LYS A 141 6.41 -21.29 -0.67
C LYS A 141 5.86 -20.21 -1.59
N ILE A 142 6.42 -19.00 -1.54
CA ILE A 142 6.12 -17.95 -2.52
C ILE A 142 7.06 -18.08 -3.72
N GLU A 143 6.52 -18.09 -4.93
CA GLU A 143 7.28 -17.91 -6.17
C GLU A 143 7.12 -16.48 -6.66
N LEU A 144 8.23 -15.85 -7.02
CA LEU A 144 8.23 -14.47 -7.52
C LEU A 144 8.31 -14.47 -9.05
N LYS A 145 7.34 -13.81 -9.68
CA LYS A 145 7.39 -13.49 -11.10
C LYS A 145 7.56 -11.99 -11.26
N ARG A 146 8.74 -11.57 -11.73
CA ARG A 146 9.00 -10.17 -12.10
C ARG A 146 8.45 -9.93 -13.49
N GLU A 147 7.37 -9.16 -13.57
CA GLU A 147 6.72 -8.78 -14.81
C GLU A 147 7.38 -7.50 -15.38
N PRO A 148 7.45 -7.35 -16.71
CA PRO A 148 7.88 -6.09 -17.33
C PRO A 148 7.06 -4.91 -16.82
N GLY A 149 7.69 -3.74 -16.73
CA GLY A 149 6.99 -2.52 -16.35
C GLY A 149 6.00 -2.05 -17.40
N ASP A 150 6.32 -2.28 -18.68
CA ASP A 150 5.40 -2.04 -19.78
C ASP A 150 4.21 -3.01 -19.72
N GLY A 151 3.00 -2.49 -19.90
CA GLY A 151 1.76 -3.27 -19.77
C GLY A 151 1.36 -3.69 -18.35
N TYR A 152 2.18 -3.47 -17.31
CA TYR A 152 1.89 -3.94 -15.94
C TYR A 152 0.49 -3.54 -15.44
N TRP A 153 0.09 -2.29 -15.69
CA TRP A 153 -1.19 -1.75 -15.24
C TRP A 153 -2.41 -2.29 -16.01
N ASN A 154 -2.19 -2.86 -17.19
CA ASN A 154 -3.24 -3.42 -18.04
C ASN A 154 -3.36 -4.94 -17.90
N GLU A 155 -2.23 -5.62 -17.66
CA GLU A 155 -2.12 -7.08 -17.69
C GLU A 155 -1.95 -7.72 -16.30
N VAL A 156 -1.47 -6.95 -15.31
CA VAL A 156 -1.13 -7.46 -13.97
C VAL A 156 -2.00 -6.84 -12.88
N TRP A 157 -1.87 -5.54 -12.62
CA TRP A 157 -2.68 -4.88 -11.60
C TRP A 157 -4.15 -5.01 -11.96
N ASN A 158 -4.98 -5.35 -10.97
CA ASN A 158 -6.42 -5.50 -11.14
C ASN A 158 -6.82 -6.63 -12.13
N LYS A 159 -5.88 -7.49 -12.55
CA LYS A 159 -6.10 -8.63 -13.47
C LYS A 159 -5.63 -9.95 -12.86
N GLN A 160 -4.48 -9.95 -12.21
CA GLN A 160 -3.86 -11.16 -11.69
C GLN A 160 -4.21 -11.39 -10.22
N PRO A 161 -4.41 -12.65 -9.78
CA PRO A 161 -4.94 -12.94 -8.45
C PRO A 161 -4.05 -12.52 -7.29
N PHE A 162 -2.74 -12.38 -7.50
CA PHE A 162 -1.80 -11.94 -6.48
C PHE A 162 -0.64 -11.12 -7.07
N CYS A 163 -0.60 -9.83 -6.74
CA CYS A 163 0.41 -8.92 -7.27
C CYS A 163 0.80 -7.80 -6.30
N ALA A 164 1.98 -7.23 -6.51
CA ALA A 164 2.41 -5.99 -5.87
C ALA A 164 1.75 -4.76 -6.54
N SER A 165 1.41 -3.74 -5.77
CA SER A 165 0.95 -2.46 -6.30
C SER A 165 1.14 -1.37 -5.26
N TYR A 166 0.62 -0.18 -5.55
CA TYR A 166 0.56 0.94 -4.64
C TYR A 166 -0.73 1.72 -4.82
N TRP A 167 -1.05 2.49 -3.79
CA TRP A 167 -2.13 3.47 -3.81
C TRP A 167 -1.57 4.81 -3.37
N GLY A 168 -1.87 5.87 -4.12
CA GLY A 168 -1.55 7.24 -3.71
C GLY A 168 -2.42 7.78 -2.56
N GLY A 169 -3.37 6.98 -2.08
CA GLY A 169 -4.41 7.42 -1.15
C GLY A 169 -5.46 8.33 -1.82
N ARG A 170 -6.36 8.87 -1.02
CA ARG A 170 -7.44 9.79 -1.44
C ARG A 170 -7.60 10.92 -0.44
N SER A 171 -8.33 11.96 -0.81
CA SER A 171 -8.52 13.13 0.07
C SER A 171 -9.34 12.79 1.32
N THR A 172 -10.21 11.79 1.24
CA THR A 172 -11.04 11.32 2.37
C THR A 172 -11.05 9.80 2.48
N GLN A 173 -11.32 9.29 3.67
CA GLN A 173 -11.47 7.86 3.91
C GLN A 173 -12.63 7.28 3.10
N ASP A 174 -13.76 7.99 3.01
CA ASP A 174 -14.88 7.62 2.14
C ASP A 174 -14.41 7.41 0.70
N GLN A 175 -13.67 8.38 0.15
CA GLN A 175 -13.20 8.29 -1.23
C GLN A 175 -12.25 7.11 -1.42
N MET A 176 -11.39 6.81 -0.45
CA MET A 176 -10.51 5.64 -0.49
C MET A 176 -11.32 4.34 -0.52
N TYR A 177 -12.25 4.16 0.42
CA TYR A 177 -13.10 2.95 0.47
C TYR A 177 -14.02 2.84 -0.75
N SER A 178 -14.58 3.95 -1.22
CA SER A 178 -15.48 3.99 -2.35
C SER A 178 -14.78 3.66 -3.67
N THR A 179 -13.51 4.06 -3.81
CA THR A 179 -12.75 3.81 -5.03
C THR A 179 -12.22 2.38 -5.11
N ALA A 180 -11.87 1.77 -3.97
CA ALA A 180 -11.07 0.53 -3.95
C ALA A 180 -11.75 -0.66 -3.26
N TYR A 181 -12.85 -0.48 -2.53
CA TYR A 181 -13.44 -1.54 -1.69
C TYR A 181 -14.94 -1.73 -1.86
N LEU A 182 -15.66 -0.77 -2.47
CA LEU A 182 -17.04 -1.04 -2.89
C LEU A 182 -17.06 -2.21 -3.88
N SER A 183 -18.02 -3.12 -3.74
CA SER A 183 -18.15 -4.30 -4.61
C SER A 183 -18.30 -3.95 -6.10
N THR A 184 -18.81 -2.76 -6.39
CA THR A 184 -19.05 -2.22 -7.74
C THR A 184 -17.93 -1.31 -8.25
N ALA A 185 -16.91 -1.03 -7.44
CA ALA A 185 -15.85 -0.12 -7.85
C ALA A 185 -14.92 -0.77 -8.87
N ASP A 186 -14.64 -0.05 -9.97
CA ASP A 186 -13.76 -0.53 -11.04
C ASP A 186 -12.34 -0.83 -10.54
N TRP A 187 -11.88 -0.08 -9.53
CA TRP A 187 -10.55 -0.24 -8.95
C TRP A 187 -10.58 -1.07 -7.66
N ASN A 188 -11.61 -1.89 -7.46
CA ASN A 188 -11.61 -2.94 -6.41
C ASN A 188 -10.65 -4.07 -6.79
N ASP A 189 -9.36 -3.76 -6.67
CA ASP A 189 -8.24 -4.62 -7.04
C ASP A 189 -8.14 -5.88 -6.19
N THR A 190 -8.74 -5.92 -5.00
CA THR A 190 -8.84 -7.13 -4.18
C THR A 190 -10.04 -8.01 -4.50
N ARG A 191 -10.97 -7.55 -5.35
CA ARG A 191 -12.27 -8.22 -5.57
C ARG A 191 -13.02 -8.49 -4.25
N PHE A 192 -12.79 -7.66 -3.24
CA PHE A 192 -13.47 -7.78 -1.95
C PHE A 192 -14.92 -7.35 -2.13
N LYS A 193 -15.80 -8.34 -2.32
CA LYS A 193 -17.23 -8.12 -2.57
C LYS A 193 -18.04 -8.52 -1.35
N ARG A 194 -18.53 -7.52 -0.61
CA ARG A 194 -19.25 -7.71 0.65
C ARG A 194 -20.41 -6.73 0.77
N PRO A 195 -21.67 -7.18 0.61
CA PRO A 195 -22.83 -6.30 0.66
C PRO A 195 -23.02 -5.58 2.00
N ASP A 196 -22.59 -6.19 3.10
CA ASP A 196 -22.60 -5.58 4.43
C ASP A 196 -21.54 -4.47 4.55
N PHE A 197 -20.33 -4.71 4.05
CA PHE A 197 -19.29 -3.68 3.95
C PHE A 197 -19.73 -2.51 3.06
N ASP A 198 -20.35 -2.78 1.90
CA ASP A 198 -20.87 -1.74 1.01
C ASP A 198 -21.88 -0.83 1.72
N LYS A 199 -22.79 -1.42 2.52
CA LYS A 199 -23.73 -0.66 3.34
C LYS A 199 -23.02 0.22 4.37
N MET A 200 -21.94 -0.26 4.99
CA MET A 200 -21.14 0.53 5.93
C MET A 200 -20.48 1.73 5.25
N VAL A 201 -19.93 1.56 4.04
CA VAL A 201 -19.37 2.68 3.26
C VAL A 201 -20.43 3.76 3.03
N LEU A 202 -21.62 3.37 2.57
CA LEU A 202 -22.72 4.30 2.28
C LEU A 202 -23.25 4.96 3.55
N ALA A 203 -23.38 4.21 4.65
CA ALA A 203 -23.81 4.74 5.94
C ALA A 203 -22.79 5.75 6.49
N ALA A 204 -21.50 5.43 6.46
CA ALA A 204 -20.44 6.33 6.91
C ALA A 204 -20.36 7.61 6.06
N ARG A 205 -20.70 7.53 4.77
CA ARG A 205 -20.79 8.72 3.90
C ARG A 205 -21.95 9.65 4.29
N ALA A 206 -23.09 9.08 4.68
CA ALA A 206 -24.29 9.82 5.04
C ALA A 206 -24.32 10.29 6.51
N GLU A 207 -23.45 9.74 7.37
CA GLU A 207 -23.37 10.07 8.79
C GLU A 207 -22.74 11.47 9.01
N LEU A 208 -23.47 12.32 9.72
CA LEU A 208 -23.08 13.71 10.00
C LEU A 208 -22.41 13.85 11.37
N ASP A 209 -22.65 12.91 12.29
CA ASP A 209 -21.95 12.85 13.57
C ASP A 209 -20.54 12.29 13.38
N GLU A 210 -19.54 13.12 13.64
CA GLU A 210 -18.14 12.78 13.41
C GLU A 210 -17.68 11.57 14.24
N ALA A 211 -18.12 11.44 15.48
CA ALA A 211 -17.73 10.34 16.36
C ALA A 211 -18.34 9.02 15.89
N LYS A 212 -19.62 9.02 15.48
CA LYS A 212 -20.26 7.84 14.88
C LYS A 212 -19.61 7.45 13.57
N ARG A 213 -19.32 8.43 12.71
CA ARG A 213 -18.66 8.20 11.42
C ARG A 213 -17.25 7.62 11.61
N LYS A 214 -16.48 8.16 12.55
CA LYS A 214 -15.16 7.65 12.93
C LYS A 214 -15.21 6.21 13.42
N ASN A 215 -16.23 5.86 14.22
CA ASN A 215 -16.44 4.48 14.66
C ASN A 215 -16.80 3.55 13.50
N LEU A 216 -17.67 3.97 12.57
CA LEU A 216 -17.97 3.19 11.36
C LEU A 216 -16.70 2.89 10.56
N TYR A 217 -15.84 3.90 10.34
CA TYR A 217 -14.57 3.69 9.64
C TYR A 217 -13.58 2.79 10.38
N ARG A 218 -13.60 2.81 11.72
CA ARG A 218 -12.82 1.89 12.54
C ARG A 218 -13.26 0.44 12.34
N GLU A 219 -14.56 0.18 12.36
CA GLU A 219 -15.10 -1.17 12.13
C GLU A 219 -14.80 -1.65 10.70
N MET A 220 -14.91 -0.75 9.71
CA MET A 220 -14.50 -1.05 8.33
C MET A 220 -13.01 -1.40 8.24
N ALA A 221 -12.14 -0.69 8.97
CA ALA A 221 -10.71 -0.99 8.99
C ALA A 221 -10.45 -2.40 9.53
N ILE A 222 -11.15 -2.83 10.59
CA ILE A 222 -11.03 -4.19 11.16
C ILE A 222 -11.47 -5.25 10.14
N ILE A 223 -12.60 -5.03 9.46
CA ILE A 223 -13.11 -5.95 8.43
C ILE A 223 -12.08 -6.11 7.29
N VAL A 224 -11.54 -5.01 6.76
CA VAL A 224 -10.53 -5.08 5.69
C VAL A 224 -9.24 -5.73 6.19
N ARG A 225 -8.80 -5.35 7.39
CA ARG A 225 -7.61 -5.89 8.06
C ARG A 225 -7.69 -7.41 8.20
N ASP A 226 -8.83 -7.95 8.59
CA ASP A 226 -8.96 -9.35 8.99
C ASP A 226 -9.52 -10.25 7.87
N GLU A 227 -10.32 -9.69 6.96
CA GLU A 227 -11.01 -10.47 5.92
C GLU A 227 -10.72 -10.01 4.49
N GLY A 228 -10.20 -8.79 4.32
CA GLY A 228 -9.89 -8.21 3.02
C GLY A 228 -8.72 -8.88 2.29
N GLY A 229 -8.61 -8.61 0.99
CA GLY A 229 -7.55 -9.15 0.13
C GLY A 229 -6.26 -8.34 0.12
N THR A 230 -6.24 -7.17 0.76
CA THR A 230 -5.05 -6.32 0.76
C THR A 230 -4.10 -6.73 1.89
N ILE A 231 -2.81 -6.79 1.58
CA ILE A 231 -1.73 -6.76 2.56
C ILE A 231 -1.11 -5.38 2.44
N VAL A 232 -1.20 -4.58 3.50
CA VAL A 232 -0.62 -3.23 3.55
C VAL A 232 0.53 -3.32 4.55
N PRO A 233 1.77 -3.64 4.10
CA PRO A 233 2.88 -3.75 5.02
C PRO A 233 3.38 -2.39 5.50
N MET A 234 3.24 -1.35 4.69
CA MET A 234 3.82 -0.03 4.96
C MET A 234 3.02 1.10 4.31
N PHE A 235 2.97 2.24 4.99
CA PHE A 235 2.60 3.53 4.42
C PHE A 235 3.88 4.27 4.01
N ASN A 236 3.94 4.77 2.78
CA ASN A 236 5.13 5.47 2.29
C ASN A 236 5.02 6.98 2.55
N GLN A 237 6.16 7.61 2.84
CA GLN A 237 6.28 9.04 2.59
C GLN A 237 6.47 9.28 1.10
N TYR A 238 6.00 10.41 0.61
CA TYR A 238 6.36 10.88 -0.71
C TYR A 238 7.73 11.52 -0.63
N ILE A 239 8.63 11.16 -1.56
CA ILE A 239 9.99 11.68 -1.60
C ILE A 239 10.21 12.30 -2.97
N ASP A 240 10.40 13.61 -2.98
CA ASP A 240 10.66 14.41 -4.16
C ASP A 240 12.08 15.00 -4.05
N ALA A 241 12.79 15.07 -5.17
CA ALA A 241 14.06 15.77 -5.30
C ALA A 241 13.85 17.02 -6.15
N ILE A 242 14.16 18.18 -5.56
CA ILE A 242 13.84 19.49 -6.12
C ILE A 242 15.15 20.28 -6.27
N SER A 243 15.41 20.78 -7.47
CA SER A 243 16.54 21.69 -7.72
C SER A 243 16.32 23.02 -7.00
N ASP A 244 17.39 23.64 -6.52
CA ASP A 244 17.43 25.00 -5.97
C ASP A 244 16.96 26.08 -6.94
N LYS A 245 16.99 25.81 -8.24
CA LYS A 245 16.40 26.66 -9.29
C LYS A 245 14.87 26.65 -9.30
N VAL A 246 14.21 25.80 -8.51
CA VAL A 246 12.74 25.72 -8.47
C VAL A 246 12.23 26.61 -7.35
N GLY A 247 11.63 27.74 -7.72
CA GLY A 247 10.86 28.58 -6.81
C GLY A 247 9.41 28.10 -6.65
N GLY A 248 8.78 28.42 -5.52
CA GLY A 248 7.35 28.16 -5.28
C GLY A 248 7.00 26.78 -4.70
N TYR A 249 7.99 25.92 -4.46
CA TYR A 249 7.76 24.58 -3.90
C TYR A 249 7.46 24.62 -2.40
N VAL A 250 6.25 24.24 -2.00
CA VAL A 250 5.79 24.25 -0.59
C VAL A 250 5.41 22.88 -0.03
N GLY A 251 5.59 21.79 -0.80
CA GLY A 251 5.18 20.44 -0.41
C GLY A 251 3.69 20.15 -0.64
N GLY A 252 3.19 19.04 -0.11
CA GLY A 252 1.80 18.58 -0.25
C GLY A 252 1.51 17.35 0.60
N VAL A 253 0.42 16.65 0.32
CA VAL A 253 0.12 15.32 0.90
C VAL A 253 0.30 14.18 -0.11
N GLY A 254 0.64 14.52 -1.36
CA GLY A 254 0.98 13.67 -2.50
C GLY A 254 2.20 14.21 -3.26
N PRO A 255 2.71 13.50 -4.27
CA PRO A 255 3.97 13.84 -4.93
C PRO A 255 3.87 15.18 -5.67
N LEU A 256 4.96 15.95 -5.70
CA LEU A 256 5.08 17.21 -6.44
C LEU A 256 3.92 18.17 -6.17
N MET A 257 3.66 18.49 -4.90
CA MET A 257 2.58 19.36 -4.46
C MET A 257 1.18 18.87 -4.92
N ASP A 258 0.89 17.59 -4.71
CA ASP A 258 -0.34 16.95 -5.15
C ASP A 258 -0.54 17.02 -6.68
N GLY A 259 0.57 17.00 -7.43
CA GLY A 259 0.60 17.19 -8.88
C GLY A 259 0.55 18.65 -9.35
N ASN A 260 0.45 19.63 -8.44
CA ASN A 260 0.32 21.05 -8.81
C ASN A 260 1.66 21.77 -9.01
N ALA A 261 2.80 21.14 -8.77
CA ALA A 261 4.10 21.81 -8.90
C ALA A 261 4.30 22.42 -10.30
N PHE A 262 3.83 21.76 -11.36
CA PHE A 262 3.93 22.28 -12.73
C PHE A 262 3.12 23.56 -12.99
N ALA A 263 2.09 23.82 -12.20
CA ALA A 263 1.27 25.02 -12.31
C ALA A 263 1.65 26.11 -11.32
N LYS A 264 2.35 25.75 -10.23
CA LYS A 264 2.61 26.65 -9.09
C LYS A 264 4.08 26.99 -8.88
N CYS A 265 5.00 26.21 -9.43
CA CYS A 265 6.44 26.46 -9.36
C CYS A 265 6.94 27.18 -10.62
N TRP A 266 8.05 27.88 -10.48
CA TRP A 266 8.77 28.53 -11.59
C TRP A 266 10.25 28.15 -11.55
N ILE A 267 10.95 28.37 -12.66
CA ILE A 267 12.40 28.20 -12.74
C ILE A 267 13.06 29.56 -12.60
N GLU A 268 13.93 29.70 -11.61
CA GLU A 268 14.80 30.84 -11.44
C GLU A 268 15.94 30.77 -12.47
N ALA A 269 16.23 31.92 -13.10
CA ALA A 269 17.20 32.05 -14.19
C ALA A 269 18.65 31.93 -13.69
#